data_AF-W2W1W9-F1
#
_entry.id   AF-W2W1W9-F1
#
_cell.length_a   1.000
_cell.length_b   1.000
_cell.length_c   1.000
_cell.angle_alpha   90.00
_cell.angle_beta   90.00
_cell.angle_gamma   90.00
#
_symmetry.space_group_name_H-M   'P 1'
#
loop_
_entity.id
_entity.type
_entity.pdbx_description
1 polymer ?
#
loop_
_entity_poly.entity_id
_entity_poly.type
_entity_poly.pdbx_seq_one_letter_code
_entity_poly.pdbx_strand_id
1 'polypeptide(L)'
;MSVKDGGDAPVGIVPCENCGKPSHKRCSRCKAFAVCDKACMVAIWSRHKPDCNNVVAARKKLAEGGASVSGVPCSIDPDSLLLLNRLTGDVYAKHGVEEPPGRGSTMNVEKKLAFFLDFLKVHDSSSPENKNRPLAEKLFLNRRYNNAYRHATENFTARELNRLNVLMQKHQVGSANRLFSK
;
A
#
# COMPACT_ATOMS: atom_id res chain seq x y z
N MET A 1 -33.85 -3.41 21.14
CA MET A 1 -33.36 -4.26 20.04
C MET A 1 -31.96 -3.78 19.68
N SER A 2 -30.96 -4.59 20.02
CA SER A 2 -29.54 -4.22 19.98
C SER A 2 -29.01 -4.15 18.55
N VAL A 3 -28.32 -3.05 18.25
CA VAL A 3 -27.55 -2.87 17.02
C VAL A 3 -26.36 -3.82 17.07
N LYS A 4 -26.24 -4.72 16.10
CA LYS A 4 -25.12 -5.65 16.00
C LYS A 4 -23.91 -4.94 15.41
N ASP A 5 -22.81 -4.96 16.15
CA ASP A 5 -21.49 -4.51 15.74
C ASP A 5 -21.07 -5.19 14.43
N GLY A 6 -20.76 -4.36 13.43
CA GLY A 6 -20.12 -4.80 12.19
C GLY A 6 -18.69 -5.21 12.48
N GLY A 7 -18.43 -6.51 12.45
CA GLY A 7 -17.14 -7.12 12.73
C GLY A 7 -16.02 -6.52 11.88
N ASP A 8 -15.08 -5.83 12.55
CA ASP A 8 -13.78 -5.51 11.99
C ASP A 8 -13.00 -6.84 11.83
N ALA A 9 -12.67 -7.20 10.60
CA ALA A 9 -11.77 -8.31 10.30
C ALA A 9 -10.46 -8.17 11.12
N PRO A 10 -9.80 -9.28 11.51
CA PRO A 10 -8.58 -9.23 12.30
C PRO A 10 -7.56 -8.34 11.59
N VAL A 11 -7.20 -7.24 12.26
CA VAL A 11 -6.20 -6.30 11.77
C VAL A 11 -4.86 -7.05 11.80
N GLY A 12 -4.42 -7.54 10.64
CA GLY A 12 -3.03 -7.97 10.47
C GLY A 12 -2.12 -6.86 10.97
N ILE A 13 -1.06 -7.19 11.71
CA ILE A 13 -0.33 -6.11 12.38
C ILE A 13 0.32 -5.18 11.35
N VAL A 14 0.39 -3.90 11.70
CA VAL A 14 0.88 -2.84 10.82
C VAL A 14 1.76 -1.92 11.65
N PRO A 15 2.85 -1.36 11.11
CA PRO A 15 3.67 -0.43 11.88
C PRO A 15 2.88 0.79 12.34
N CYS A 16 3.14 1.23 13.56
CA CYS A 16 2.60 2.48 14.08
C CYS A 16 3.20 3.66 13.32
N GLU A 17 2.35 4.53 12.80
CA GLU A 17 2.74 5.71 12.01
C GLU A 17 3.42 6.82 12.83
N ASN A 18 3.43 6.68 14.15
CA ASN A 18 4.17 7.57 15.05
C ASN A 18 5.53 6.99 15.45
N CYS A 19 5.56 5.76 15.97
CA CYS A 19 6.75 5.19 16.60
C CYS A 19 7.35 3.97 15.87
N GLY A 20 6.74 3.51 14.78
CA GLY A 20 7.18 2.36 13.98
C GLY A 20 6.92 0.99 14.60
N LYS A 21 6.52 0.91 15.88
CA LYS A 21 6.27 -0.37 16.57
C LYS A 21 5.05 -1.10 15.97
N PRO A 22 5.01 -2.44 16.05
CA PRO A 22 3.85 -3.24 15.67
C PRO A 22 2.55 -2.70 16.30
N SER A 23 1.50 -2.53 15.48
CA SER A 23 0.16 -2.11 15.92
C SER A 23 -0.93 -3.00 15.33
N HIS A 24 -1.90 -3.35 16.17
CA HIS A 24 -3.16 -3.97 15.76
C HIS A 24 -4.31 -2.95 15.66
N LYS A 25 -4.06 -1.69 15.98
CA LYS A 25 -5.09 -0.67 16.11
C LYS A 25 -5.01 0.34 14.97
N ARG A 26 -6.17 0.64 14.42
CA ARG A 26 -6.37 1.69 13.41
C ARG A 26 -7.14 2.86 14.01
N CYS A 27 -6.97 4.03 13.41
CA CYS A 27 -7.80 5.19 13.71
C CYS A 27 -9.28 4.82 13.54
N SER A 28 -10.07 4.95 14.60
CA SER A 28 -11.48 4.56 14.61
C SER A 28 -12.34 5.36 13.63
N ARG A 29 -11.93 6.59 13.29
CA ARG A 29 -12.64 7.47 12.35
C ARG A 29 -12.41 7.06 10.89
N CYS A 30 -11.15 7.07 10.43
CA CYS A 30 -10.84 6.84 9.03
C CYS A 30 -10.51 5.37 8.70
N LYS A 31 -10.19 4.53 9.69
CA LYS A 31 -9.72 3.13 9.52
C LYS A 31 -8.51 2.96 8.58
N ALA A 32 -7.83 4.06 8.25
CA ALA A 32 -6.80 4.14 7.21
C ALA A 32 -5.38 4.27 7.75
N PHE A 33 -5.25 4.60 9.03
CA PHE A 33 -4.00 4.98 9.69
C PHE A 33 -3.82 4.13 10.94
N ALA A 34 -2.60 3.67 11.24
CA ALA A 34 -2.34 2.76 12.35
C ALA A 34 -1.50 3.39 13.46
N VAL A 35 -1.92 3.20 14.71
CA VAL A 35 -1.27 3.73 15.92
C VAL A 35 -1.34 2.70 17.02
N CYS A 36 -0.27 2.50 17.80
CA CYS A 36 -0.26 1.46 18.84
C CYS A 36 -1.15 1.82 20.05
N ASP A 37 -1.22 3.11 20.39
CA ASP A 37 -1.93 3.61 21.58
C ASP A 37 -2.40 5.07 21.43
N LYS A 38 -3.10 5.54 22.47
CA LYS A 38 -3.62 6.91 22.55
C LYS A 38 -2.51 7.96 22.58
N ALA A 39 -1.37 7.67 23.22
CA ALA A 39 -0.27 8.63 23.30
C ALA A 39 0.32 8.89 21.90
N CYS A 40 0.55 7.84 21.12
CA CYS A 40 0.98 7.95 19.73
C CYS A 40 -0.06 8.64 18.85
N MET A 41 -1.35 8.39 19.08
CA MET A 41 -2.42 9.08 18.36
C MET A 41 -2.41 10.59 18.64
N VAL A 42 -2.29 10.99 19.91
CA VAL A 42 -2.23 12.41 20.32
C VAL A 42 -1.00 13.09 19.71
N ALA A 43 0.17 12.45 19.79
CA ALA A 43 1.42 12.97 19.25
C ALA A 43 1.36 13.23 17.74
N ILE A 44 0.67 12.36 17.00
CA ILE A 44 0.60 12.42 15.53
C ILE A 44 -0.67 13.10 15.01
N TRP A 45 -1.59 13.51 15.90
CA TRP A 45 -2.93 13.96 15.53
C TRP A 45 -2.92 15.20 14.66
N SER A 46 -2.05 16.18 14.94
CA SER A 46 -1.95 17.41 14.14
C SER A 46 -1.66 17.10 12.67
N ARG A 47 -0.76 16.13 12.40
CA ARG A 47 -0.42 15.64 11.06
C ARG A 47 -1.53 14.77 10.47
N HIS A 48 -2.15 13.90 11.27
CA HIS A 48 -3.15 12.95 10.78
C HIS A 48 -4.55 13.57 10.56
N LYS A 49 -4.94 14.60 11.32
CA LYS A 49 -6.29 15.17 11.31
C LYS A 49 -6.77 15.63 9.93
N PRO A 50 -5.98 16.34 9.11
CA PRO A 50 -6.39 16.71 7.75
C PRO A 50 -6.72 15.49 6.89
N ASP A 51 -5.82 14.52 6.85
CA ASP A 51 -5.98 13.25 6.12
C ASP A 51 -7.20 12.45 6.61
N CYS A 52 -7.38 12.37 7.92
CA CYS A 52 -8.52 11.71 8.53
C CYS A 52 -9.84 12.32 8.07
N ASN A 53 -9.92 13.66 8.02
CA ASN A 53 -11.12 14.36 7.58
C ASN A 53 -11.39 14.13 6.09
N ASN A 54 -10.35 14.13 5.25
CA ASN A 54 -10.48 13.86 3.81
C ASN A 54 -11.04 12.46 3.54
N VAL A 55 -10.53 11.42 4.22
CA VAL A 55 -11.03 10.04 4.08
C VAL A 55 -12.50 9.95 4.52
N VAL A 56 -12.85 10.58 5.64
CA VAL A 56 -14.24 10.58 6.15
C VAL A 56 -15.18 11.30 5.17
N ALA A 57 -14.78 12.45 4.64
CA ALA A 57 -15.56 13.18 3.65
C ALA A 57 -15.74 12.39 2.34
N ALA A 58 -14.68 11.72 1.86
CA ALA A 58 -14.74 10.89 0.67
C ALA A 58 -15.68 9.69 0.85
N ARG A 59 -15.64 9.01 2.01
CA ARG A 59 -16.59 7.93 2.34
C ARG A 59 -18.03 8.42 2.36
N LYS A 60 -18.28 9.59 2.95
CA LYS A 60 -19.62 10.18 3.00
C LYS A 60 -20.18 10.42 1.59
N LYS A 61 -19.38 11.05 0.71
CA LYS A 61 -19.77 11.28 -0.69
C LYS A 61 -20.08 10.00 -1.46
N LEU A 62 -19.29 8.94 -1.26
CA LEU A 62 -19.51 7.64 -1.92
C LEU A 62 -20.77 6.96 -1.41
N ALA A 63 -21.04 7.02 -0.10
CA ALA A 63 -22.25 6.49 0.49
C ALA A 63 -23.51 7.22 -0.03
N GLU A 64 -23.46 8.55 -0.14
CA GLU A 64 -24.53 9.36 -0.70
C GLU A 64 -24.78 9.08 -2.20
N GLY A 65 -23.71 8.77 -2.95
CA GLY A 65 -23.80 8.40 -4.37
C GLY A 65 -24.16 6.94 -4.65
N GLY A 66 -24.46 6.12 -3.63
CA GLY A 66 -24.77 4.70 -3.78
C GLY A 66 -23.60 3.83 -4.28
N ALA A 67 -22.39 4.38 -4.31
CA ALA A 67 -21.21 3.68 -4.80
C ALA A 67 -20.57 2.85 -3.68
N SER A 68 -20.56 1.52 -3.84
CA SER A 68 -19.77 0.63 -3.00
C SER A 68 -18.35 0.54 -3.56
N VAL A 69 -17.37 1.06 -2.81
CA VAL A 69 -15.95 0.89 -3.14
C VAL A 69 -15.27 -0.04 -2.14
N SER A 70 -14.48 -0.98 -2.63
CA SER A 70 -13.59 -1.76 -1.78
C SER A 70 -12.36 -0.92 -1.40
N GLY A 71 -12.13 -0.73 -0.10
CA GLY A 71 -10.94 -0.05 0.44
C GLY A 71 -11.18 1.34 1.04
N VAL A 72 -10.08 2.06 1.29
CA VAL A 72 -10.10 3.42 1.86
C VAL A 72 -10.10 4.43 0.72
N PRO A 73 -11.16 5.25 0.56
CA PRO A 73 -11.14 6.32 -0.43
C PRO A 73 -10.24 7.46 0.06
N CYS A 74 -9.46 8.01 -0.85
CA CYS A 74 -8.65 9.20 -0.62
C CYS A 74 -8.66 10.10 -1.85
N SER A 75 -8.48 11.39 -1.63
CA SER A 75 -8.27 12.39 -2.67
C SER A 75 -6.79 12.71 -2.72
N ILE A 76 -6.20 12.63 -3.91
CA ILE A 76 -4.82 13.00 -4.19
C ILE A 76 -4.88 14.21 -5.10
N ASP A 77 -4.09 15.24 -4.82
CA ASP A 77 -4.01 16.40 -5.69
C ASP A 77 -3.41 16.04 -7.06
N PRO A 78 -3.75 16.78 -8.14
CA PRO A 78 -3.31 16.43 -9.49
C PRO A 78 -1.78 16.37 -9.66
N ASP A 79 -1.03 17.24 -8.99
CA ASP A 79 0.42 17.32 -9.14
C ASP A 79 1.10 16.13 -8.46
N SER A 80 0.67 15.76 -7.25
CA SER A 80 1.13 14.55 -6.57
C SER A 80 0.79 13.30 -7.38
N LEU A 81 -0.41 13.23 -7.97
CA LEU A 81 -0.80 12.11 -8.82
C LEU A 81 0.08 12.01 -10.07
N LEU A 82 0.38 13.14 -10.73
CA LEU A 82 1.27 13.19 -11.88
C LEU A 82 2.68 12.72 -11.51
N LEU A 83 3.22 13.18 -10.39
CA LEU A 83 4.54 12.76 -9.89
C LEU A 83 4.59 11.25 -9.61
N LEU A 84 3.59 10.71 -8.91
CA LEU A 84 3.53 9.28 -8.60
C LEU A 84 3.37 8.40 -9.86
N ASN A 85 2.60 8.87 -10.84
CA ASN A 85 2.49 8.18 -12.13
C ASN A 85 3.79 8.26 -12.93
N ARG A 86 4.54 9.36 -12.85
CA ARG A 86 5.87 9.47 -13.48
C ARG A 86 6.84 8.46 -12.90
N LEU A 87 6.92 8.33 -11.57
CA LEU A 87 7.74 7.31 -10.91
C LEU A 87 7.40 5.89 -11.38
N THR A 88 6.11 5.63 -11.62
CA THR A 88 5.66 4.36 -12.22
C THR A 88 6.20 4.22 -13.64
N GLY A 89 6.01 5.23 -14.48
CA GLY A 89 6.45 5.25 -15.88
C GLY A 89 7.96 5.08 -16.04
N ASP A 90 8.75 5.68 -15.15
CA ASP A 90 10.22 5.56 -15.15
C ASP A 90 10.67 4.08 -14.96
N VAL A 91 9.92 3.28 -14.19
CA VAL A 91 10.19 1.84 -14.06
C VAL A 91 9.90 1.10 -15.36
N TYR A 92 8.76 1.39 -16.01
CA TYR A 92 8.42 0.79 -17.31
C TYR A 92 9.47 1.14 -18.37
N ALA A 93 9.86 2.42 -18.46
CA ALA A 93 10.88 2.90 -19.38
C ALA A 93 12.24 2.23 -19.11
N LYS A 94 12.67 2.15 -17.84
CA LYS A 94 13.93 1.51 -17.44
C LYS A 94 14.03 0.07 -17.93
N HIS A 95 12.93 -0.67 -17.91
CA HIS A 95 12.90 -2.07 -18.30
C HIS A 95 12.47 -2.28 -19.76
N GLY A 96 12.09 -1.22 -20.50
CA GLY A 96 11.56 -1.33 -21.86
C GLY A 96 10.34 -2.24 -21.92
N VAL A 97 9.38 -1.98 -21.02
CA VAL A 97 8.14 -2.76 -20.86
C VAL A 97 6.98 -1.80 -21.03
N GLU A 98 5.96 -2.20 -21.79
CA GLU A 98 4.72 -1.42 -21.93
C GLU A 98 3.65 -1.89 -20.93
N GLU A 99 3.57 -3.21 -20.70
CA GLU A 99 2.64 -3.82 -19.75
C GLU A 99 3.34 -4.86 -18.85
N PRO A 100 2.91 -5.03 -17.59
CA PRO A 100 3.49 -6.03 -16.69
C PRO A 100 3.45 -7.43 -17.32
N PRO A 101 4.57 -8.17 -17.37
CA PRO A 101 4.59 -9.48 -18.02
C PRO A 101 3.65 -10.44 -17.29
N GLY A 102 2.71 -11.01 -18.04
CA GLY A 102 1.74 -12.00 -17.57
C GLY A 102 2.24 -13.44 -17.68
N ARG A 103 1.34 -14.38 -17.39
CA ARG A 103 1.59 -15.83 -17.56
C ARG A 103 1.93 -16.13 -19.02
N GLY A 104 2.99 -16.90 -19.25
CA GLY A 104 3.44 -17.24 -20.60
C GLY A 104 4.21 -16.13 -21.33
N SER A 105 4.54 -15.02 -20.67
CA SER A 105 5.41 -13.99 -21.24
C SER A 105 6.75 -14.58 -21.71
N THR A 106 7.19 -14.17 -22.90
CA THR A 106 8.50 -14.51 -23.48
C THR A 106 9.64 -13.70 -22.87
N MET A 107 9.35 -12.79 -21.94
CA MET A 107 10.36 -11.99 -21.25
C MET A 107 11.30 -12.89 -20.46
N ASN A 108 12.61 -12.63 -20.59
CA ASN A 108 13.63 -13.29 -19.78
C ASN A 108 13.29 -13.21 -18.28
N VAL A 109 13.41 -14.33 -17.57
CA VAL A 109 13.02 -14.44 -16.16
C VAL A 109 13.74 -13.44 -15.27
N GLU A 110 15.05 -13.21 -15.46
CA GLU A 110 15.80 -12.22 -14.66
C GLU A 110 15.29 -10.81 -14.90
N LYS A 111 15.03 -10.46 -16.16
CA LYS A 111 14.46 -9.16 -16.53
C LYS A 111 13.08 -8.98 -15.92
N LYS A 112 12.24 -10.01 -15.96
CA LYS A 112 10.92 -10.03 -15.32
C LYS A 112 11.00 -9.82 -13.81
N LEU A 113 11.88 -10.55 -13.12
CA LEU A 113 12.08 -10.42 -11.68
C LEU A 113 12.62 -9.02 -11.31
N ALA A 114 13.55 -8.48 -12.10
CA ALA A 114 14.09 -7.15 -11.90
C ALA A 114 13.04 -6.05 -12.07
N PHE A 115 12.19 -6.15 -13.10
CA PHE A 115 11.06 -5.24 -13.30
C PHE A 115 10.12 -5.23 -12.10
N PHE A 116 9.66 -6.39 -11.64
CA PHE A 116 8.76 -6.46 -10.49
C PHE A 116 9.42 -5.97 -9.20
N LEU A 117 10.70 -6.27 -8.98
CA LEU A 117 11.41 -5.79 -7.81
C LEU A 117 11.50 -4.26 -7.78
N ASP A 118 11.88 -3.64 -8.89
CA ASP A 118 11.96 -2.18 -8.99
C ASP A 118 10.57 -1.52 -8.87
N PHE A 119 9.56 -2.12 -9.49
CA PHE A 119 8.19 -1.67 -9.36
C PHE A 119 7.72 -1.71 -7.89
N LEU A 120 7.95 -2.82 -7.20
CA LEU A 120 7.58 -2.97 -5.79
C LEU A 120 8.37 -2.01 -4.88
N LYS A 121 9.66 -1.74 -5.17
CA LYS A 121 10.46 -0.74 -4.43
C LYS A 121 9.86 0.66 -4.52
N VAL A 122 9.58 1.13 -5.73
CA VAL A 122 9.01 2.47 -5.96
C VAL A 122 7.67 2.63 -5.25
N HIS A 123 6.90 1.55 -5.13
CA HIS A 123 5.57 1.54 -4.51
C HIS A 123 5.54 1.08 -3.05
N ASP A 124 6.69 0.78 -2.44
CA ASP A 124 6.75 0.41 -1.03
C ASP A 124 6.53 1.65 -0.17
N SER A 125 5.35 1.81 0.43
CA SER A 125 5.03 2.93 1.31
C SER A 125 5.84 2.93 2.62
N SER A 126 6.47 1.81 2.96
CA SER A 126 7.32 1.68 4.15
C SER A 126 8.79 2.00 3.91
N SER A 127 9.19 2.20 2.64
CA SER A 127 10.55 2.57 2.27
C SER A 127 10.95 3.93 2.89
N PRO A 128 12.25 4.19 3.12
CA PRO A 128 12.74 5.47 3.60
C PRO A 128 12.26 6.68 2.78
N GLU A 129 12.11 6.50 1.46
CA GLU A 129 11.67 7.52 0.51
C GLU A 129 10.18 7.82 0.62
N ASN A 130 9.36 6.85 1.02
CA ASN A 130 7.90 6.97 1.03
C ASN A 130 7.26 7.03 2.43
N LYS A 131 7.97 6.61 3.48
CA LYS A 131 7.44 6.47 4.85
C LYS A 131 6.89 7.77 5.45
N ASN A 132 7.29 8.92 4.94
CA ASN A 132 6.87 10.23 5.44
C ASN A 132 5.87 10.94 4.51
N ARG A 133 5.44 10.30 3.41
CA ARG A 133 4.44 10.87 2.49
C ARG A 133 3.07 11.04 3.17
N PRO A 134 2.24 11.98 2.67
CA PRO A 134 0.84 12.11 3.06
C PRO A 134 0.06 10.79 2.95
N LEU A 135 -1.00 10.61 3.75
CA LEU A 135 -1.76 9.36 3.78
C LEU A 135 -2.34 8.99 2.42
N ALA A 136 -2.84 9.96 1.66
CA ALA A 136 -3.43 9.70 0.35
C ALA A 136 -2.41 9.11 -0.63
N GLU A 137 -1.19 9.64 -0.65
CA GLU A 137 -0.09 9.09 -1.46
C GLU A 137 0.31 7.68 -0.97
N LYS A 138 0.42 7.46 0.34
CA LYS A 138 0.72 6.13 0.89
C LYS A 138 -0.34 5.10 0.50
N LEU A 139 -1.61 5.47 0.53
CA LEU A 139 -2.71 4.59 0.09
C LEU A 139 -2.62 4.26 -1.40
N PHE A 140 -2.23 5.23 -2.24
CA PHE A 140 -1.98 5.00 -3.66
C PHE A 140 -0.82 4.03 -3.91
N LEU A 141 0.32 4.28 -3.25
CA LEU A 141 1.51 3.44 -3.34
C LEU A 141 1.18 2.00 -2.91
N ASN A 142 0.51 1.84 -1.76
CA ASN A 142 0.07 0.52 -1.27
C ASN A 142 -0.86 -0.20 -2.24
N ARG A 143 -1.78 0.53 -2.90
CA ARG A 143 -2.67 -0.06 -3.91
C ARG A 143 -1.87 -0.57 -5.11
N ARG A 144 -0.93 0.22 -5.62
CA ARG A 144 -0.05 -0.17 -6.74
C ARG A 144 0.83 -1.37 -6.37
N TYR A 145 1.45 -1.33 -5.19
CA TYR A 145 2.26 -2.41 -4.63
C TYR A 145 1.44 -3.72 -4.55
N ASN A 146 0.27 -3.68 -3.90
CA ASN A 146 -0.56 -4.86 -3.70
C ASN A 146 -1.07 -5.43 -5.03
N ASN A 147 -1.45 -4.57 -5.97
CA ASN A 147 -1.86 -5.01 -7.31
C ASN A 147 -0.71 -5.69 -8.06
N ALA A 148 0.49 -5.12 -8.02
CA ALA A 148 1.66 -5.71 -8.69
C ALA A 148 2.07 -7.04 -8.04
N TYR A 149 2.09 -7.10 -6.70
CA TYR A 149 2.41 -8.34 -6.01
C TYR A 149 1.35 -9.43 -6.27
N ARG A 150 0.05 -9.07 -6.27
CA ARG A 150 -1.03 -9.99 -6.65
C ARG A 150 -0.84 -10.49 -8.09
N HIS A 151 -0.55 -9.60 -9.03
CA HIS A 151 -0.27 -9.98 -10.41
C HIS A 151 0.88 -10.98 -10.49
N ALA A 152 1.97 -10.76 -9.75
CA ALA A 152 3.07 -11.71 -9.66
C ALA A 152 2.60 -13.06 -9.10
N THR A 153 1.81 -13.09 -8.02
CA THR A 153 1.30 -14.35 -7.44
C THR A 153 0.41 -15.14 -8.40
N GLU A 154 -0.35 -14.46 -9.27
CA GLU A 154 -1.27 -15.09 -10.22
C GLU A 154 -0.56 -15.59 -11.50
N ASN A 155 0.54 -14.93 -11.88
CA ASN A 155 1.19 -15.12 -13.18
C ASN A 155 2.55 -15.83 -13.12
N PHE A 156 3.22 -15.81 -11.97
CA PHE A 156 4.55 -16.42 -11.84
C PHE A 156 4.44 -17.91 -11.50
N THR A 157 5.45 -18.67 -11.92
CA THR A 157 5.65 -20.02 -11.37
C THR A 157 6.04 -19.94 -9.89
N ALA A 158 5.82 -21.01 -9.12
CA ALA A 158 6.24 -21.07 -7.72
C ALA A 158 7.74 -20.76 -7.52
N ARG A 159 8.59 -21.22 -8.45
CA ARG A 159 10.04 -20.94 -8.42
C ARG A 159 10.34 -19.46 -8.62
N GLU A 160 9.69 -18.81 -9.58
CA GLU A 160 9.88 -17.38 -9.84
C GLU A 160 9.37 -16.52 -8.68
N LEU A 161 8.21 -16.86 -8.11
CA LEU A 161 7.66 -16.16 -6.95
C LEU A 161 8.59 -16.29 -5.73
N ASN A 162 9.14 -17.48 -5.48
CA ASN A 162 10.10 -17.66 -4.39
C ASN A 162 11.36 -16.80 -4.61
N ARG A 163 11.89 -16.76 -5.85
CA ARG A 163 13.03 -15.91 -6.19
C ARG A 163 12.73 -14.42 -6.00
N LEU A 164 11.54 -13.97 -6.40
CA LEU A 164 11.09 -12.59 -6.16
C LEU A 164 11.04 -12.29 -4.66
N ASN A 165 10.49 -13.19 -3.85
CA ASN A 165 10.41 -13.03 -2.39
C ASN A 165 11.79 -12.92 -1.73
N VAL A 166 12.76 -13.76 -2.15
CA VAL A 166 14.15 -13.68 -1.70
C VAL A 166 14.78 -12.34 -2.09
N LEU A 167 14.57 -11.87 -3.32
CA LEU A 167 15.04 -10.56 -3.76
C LEU A 167 14.41 -9.43 -2.93
N MET A 168 13.10 -9.48 -2.71
CA MET A 168 12.42 -8.51 -1.86
C MET A 168 12.97 -8.53 -0.44
N GLN A 169 13.27 -9.70 0.14
CA GLN A 169 13.90 -9.80 1.47
C GLN A 169 15.29 -9.15 1.48
N LYS A 170 16.14 -9.51 0.52
CA LYS A 170 17.49 -8.96 0.36
C LYS A 170 17.47 -7.43 0.25
N HIS A 171 16.49 -6.88 -0.45
CA HIS A 171 16.34 -5.43 -0.67
C HIS A 171 15.40 -4.75 0.33
N GLN A 172 14.96 -5.46 1.38
CA GLN A 172 14.09 -4.93 2.44
C GLN A 172 12.76 -4.32 1.95
N VAL A 173 12.23 -4.80 0.82
CA VAL A 173 11.00 -4.30 0.17
C VAL A 173 9.75 -4.86 0.83
N GLY A 174 8.86 -4.01 1.33
CA GLY A 174 7.65 -4.44 2.03
C GLY A 174 7.95 -5.02 3.41
N SER A 175 9.01 -4.55 4.07
CA SER A 175 9.39 -4.99 5.42
C SER A 175 8.29 -4.73 6.46
N ALA A 176 7.52 -3.65 6.28
CA ALA A 176 6.32 -3.38 7.08
C ALA A 176 5.19 -4.42 6.91
N ASN A 177 5.08 -5.01 5.72
CA ASN A 177 4.02 -5.97 5.37
C ASN A 177 4.38 -7.42 5.76
N ARG A 178 5.65 -7.69 6.14
CA ARG A 178 6.20 -9.03 6.35
C ARG A 178 6.44 -9.42 7.80
N LEU A 179 6.10 -8.58 8.77
CA LEU A 179 6.19 -8.90 10.20
C LEU A 179 5.24 -10.06 10.64
N PHE A 180 4.52 -10.72 9.73
CA PHE A 180 3.43 -11.69 10.03
C PHE A 180 3.54 -13.03 9.33
N SER A 181 4.73 -13.42 8.87
CA SER A 181 4.98 -14.79 8.44
C SER A 181 6.00 -15.45 9.37
N LYS A 182 5.54 -15.76 10.58
CA LYS A 182 6.06 -16.86 11.40
C LYS A 182 4.87 -17.69 11.85
#